data_AF-A0A7J7E8W6-F1
#
_entry.id   AF-A0A7J7E8W6-F1
#
_cell.length_a   1.000
_cell.length_b   1.000
_cell.length_c   1.000
_cell.angle_alpha   90.00
_cell.angle_beta   90.00
_cell.angle_gamma   90.00
#
_symmetry.space_group_name_H-M   'P 1'
#
loop_
_entity.id
_entity.type
_entity.pdbx_description
1 polymer ?
#
loop_
_entity_poly.entity_id
_entity_poly.type
_entity_poly.pdbx_seq_one_letter_code
_entity_poly.pdbx_strand_id
1 'polypeptide(L)'
;MSEPLPLTPESLKVSINSTQQCLHLQWSVHSLAYHQELKMVFQIEISRFNTSNVIWVENYSTTVKWKQVLHWSWESELPLECATHFVRIRSMVDDARIPEPRSWSSWSSWEEVDEQNSLGHGTLFVFPKDKLVEEGSNVTICSISRSYQNNVSCLLEGVQMRGEQLDPNVSAFHLNNVPFIRETGTNIFCTTGRGDGTGTVLFVSKVLEEPRDFSCETPDFKTLHCTWDPGRDTGLPKRQPSQSYTLFESFSGKKILCEHKNWCNWHIAQDSQEMYNFTLTTENYLRKRGVNILFNLTHRGETRV
;
A
#
# COMPACT_ATOMS: atom_id res chain seq x y z
N MET A 1 27.56 -24.70 32.92
CA MET A 1 26.46 -23.74 32.75
C MET A 1 26.01 -23.87 31.31
N SER A 2 24.74 -24.18 31.05
CA SER A 2 24.26 -24.30 29.67
C SER A 2 24.18 -22.92 29.04
N GLU A 3 24.77 -22.79 27.87
CA GLU A 3 24.64 -21.64 26.99
C GLU A 3 23.14 -21.39 26.73
N PRO A 4 22.64 -20.13 26.83
CA PRO A 4 21.24 -19.85 26.53
C PRO A 4 20.97 -20.25 25.07
N LEU A 5 20.11 -21.26 24.87
CA LEU A 5 19.71 -21.68 23.53
C LEU A 5 19.06 -20.47 22.83
N PRO A 6 19.53 -20.07 21.64
CA PRO A 6 18.95 -18.95 20.93
C PRO A 6 17.48 -19.25 20.61
N LEU A 7 16.59 -18.30 20.91
CA LEU A 7 15.14 -18.44 20.77
C LEU A 7 14.74 -18.42 19.28
N THR A 8 14.86 -19.55 18.59
CA THR A 8 14.57 -19.68 17.16
C THR A 8 13.11 -19.37 16.85
N PRO A 9 12.82 -18.62 15.78
CA PRO A 9 11.47 -18.51 15.24
C PRO A 9 10.96 -19.88 14.79
N GLU A 10 9.70 -20.17 15.12
CA GLU A 10 9.04 -21.42 14.75
C GLU A 10 7.72 -21.14 14.03
N SER A 11 7.31 -22.11 13.20
CA SER A 11 6.06 -22.06 12.43
C SER A 11 5.95 -20.82 11.55
N LEU A 12 7.04 -20.45 10.84
CA LEU A 12 6.98 -19.41 9.83
C LEU A 12 5.95 -19.82 8.77
N LYS A 13 4.98 -18.94 8.54
CA LYS A 13 4.00 -19.06 7.47
C LYS A 13 4.08 -17.81 6.63
N VAL A 14 4.10 -18.00 5.33
CA VAL A 14 4.14 -16.93 4.35
C VAL A 14 2.91 -17.08 3.46
N SER A 15 2.21 -15.98 3.23
CA SER A 15 1.06 -15.94 2.33
C SER A 15 1.16 -14.73 1.42
N ILE A 16 0.79 -14.91 0.16
CA ILE A 16 0.72 -13.84 -0.83
C ILE A 16 -0.62 -13.12 -0.71
N ASN A 17 -0.57 -11.80 -0.81
CA ASN A 17 -1.73 -10.95 -1.05
C ASN A 17 -1.50 -10.19 -2.35
N SER A 18 -1.89 -10.78 -3.48
CA SER A 18 -1.71 -10.20 -4.81
C SER A 18 -2.60 -8.97 -5.06
N THR A 19 -3.64 -8.74 -4.26
CA THR A 19 -4.40 -7.47 -4.34
C THR A 19 -3.58 -6.30 -3.85
N GLN A 20 -2.87 -6.47 -2.72
CA GLN A 20 -1.98 -5.44 -2.16
C GLN A 20 -0.54 -5.55 -2.67
N GLN A 21 -0.21 -6.62 -3.39
CA GLN A 21 1.15 -6.95 -3.83
C GLN A 21 2.13 -7.06 -2.67
N CYS A 22 1.68 -7.70 -1.57
CA CYS A 22 2.46 -7.88 -0.35
C CYS A 22 2.60 -9.35 0.05
N LEU A 23 3.74 -9.70 0.64
CA LEU A 23 3.93 -10.94 1.40
C LEU A 23 3.55 -10.70 2.86
N HIS A 24 2.69 -11.55 3.41
CA HIS A 24 2.37 -11.56 4.84
C HIS A 24 3.07 -12.72 5.53
N LEU A 25 3.85 -12.40 6.56
CA LEU A 25 4.58 -13.36 7.37
C LEU A 25 3.89 -13.49 8.73
N GLN A 26 3.82 -14.72 9.21
CA GLN A 26 3.35 -15.05 10.55
C GLN A 26 4.31 -16.05 11.18
N TRP A 27 4.73 -15.82 12.42
CA TRP A 27 5.58 -16.78 13.14
C TRP A 27 5.38 -16.65 14.65
N SER A 28 5.99 -17.57 15.38
CA SER A 28 5.88 -17.67 16.83
C SER A 28 7.24 -17.97 17.45
N VAL A 29 7.37 -17.75 18.76
CA VAL A 29 8.55 -18.13 19.55
C VAL A 29 8.07 -18.92 20.76
N HIS A 30 8.25 -20.23 20.75
CA HIS A 30 7.63 -21.14 21.72
C HIS A 30 8.39 -21.30 23.04
N SER A 31 9.66 -20.88 23.08
CA SER A 31 10.57 -21.09 24.21
C SER A 31 10.56 -19.97 25.27
N LEU A 32 9.55 -19.09 25.25
CA LEU A 32 9.35 -18.07 26.29
C LEU A 32 8.68 -18.68 27.53
N ALA A 33 9.15 -18.33 28.73
CA ALA A 33 8.49 -18.73 29.97
C ALA A 33 7.13 -18.02 30.13
N TYR A 34 6.25 -18.59 30.95
CA TYR A 34 4.93 -18.02 31.25
C TYR A 34 5.07 -16.60 31.82
N HIS A 35 4.29 -15.64 31.30
CA HIS A 35 4.39 -14.19 31.58
C HIS A 35 5.72 -13.50 31.22
N GLN A 36 6.63 -14.18 30.51
CA GLN A 36 7.83 -13.54 30.02
C GLN A 36 7.52 -12.71 28.78
N GLU A 37 8.07 -11.50 28.76
CA GLU A 37 8.15 -10.65 27.58
C GLU A 37 9.63 -10.38 27.32
N LEU A 38 10.10 -10.47 26.09
CA LEU A 38 11.48 -10.17 25.71
C LEU A 38 11.52 -9.24 24.51
N LYS A 39 12.45 -8.29 24.53
CA LYS A 39 12.81 -7.55 23.32
C LYS A 39 13.65 -8.44 22.42
N MET A 40 13.21 -8.61 21.18
CA MET A 40 13.88 -9.45 20.19
C MET A 40 14.02 -8.69 18.88
N VAL A 41 15.09 -9.00 18.16
CA VAL A 41 15.33 -8.57 16.79
C VAL A 41 15.19 -9.79 15.89
N PHE A 42 14.40 -9.66 14.84
CA PHE A 42 14.23 -10.65 13.80
C PHE A 42 14.90 -10.17 12.54
N GLN A 43 15.81 -10.97 11.97
CA GLN A 43 16.32 -10.71 10.64
C GLN A 43 15.53 -11.54 9.65
N ILE A 44 14.91 -10.87 8.68
CA ILE A 44 14.08 -11.45 7.64
C ILE A 44 14.83 -11.32 6.32
N GLU A 45 14.87 -12.41 5.57
CA GLU A 45 15.54 -12.48 4.27
C GLU A 45 14.56 -13.00 3.22
N ILE A 46 14.48 -12.28 2.10
CA ILE A 46 13.61 -12.62 0.98
C ILE A 46 14.47 -12.79 -0.27
N SER A 47 14.33 -13.96 -0.89
CA SER A 47 14.95 -14.29 -2.18
C SER A 47 13.90 -14.49 -3.26
N ARG A 48 14.32 -14.37 -4.51
CA ARG A 48 13.43 -14.40 -5.68
C ARG A 48 13.97 -15.32 -6.77
N PHE A 49 13.10 -16.12 -7.38
CA PHE A 49 13.39 -17.19 -8.37
C PHE A 49 14.17 -18.39 -7.80
N ASN A 50 15.17 -18.13 -6.96
CA ASN A 50 15.92 -19.15 -6.22
C ASN A 50 16.43 -18.58 -4.89
N THR A 51 16.88 -19.45 -4.00
CA THR A 51 17.35 -19.09 -2.65
C THR A 51 18.72 -18.40 -2.63
N SER A 52 19.45 -18.35 -3.76
CA SER A 52 20.72 -17.62 -3.85
C SER A 52 20.57 -16.16 -4.28
N ASN A 53 19.41 -15.78 -4.83
CA ASN A 53 19.13 -14.43 -5.29
C ASN A 53 18.35 -13.65 -4.24
N VAL A 54 19.08 -13.19 -3.23
CA VAL A 54 18.54 -12.39 -2.11
C VAL A 54 18.26 -10.98 -2.58
N ILE A 55 17.00 -10.54 -2.47
CA ILE A 55 16.56 -9.21 -2.90
C ILE A 55 16.26 -8.28 -1.73
N TRP A 56 16.08 -8.82 -0.52
CA TRP A 56 15.75 -8.04 0.67
C TRP A 56 16.31 -8.66 1.93
N VAL A 57 16.86 -7.82 2.82
CA VAL A 57 17.27 -8.19 4.18
C VAL A 57 16.90 -7.05 5.12
N GLU A 58 16.11 -7.35 6.14
CA GLU A 58 15.66 -6.35 7.11
C GLU A 58 15.64 -6.87 8.53
N ASN A 59 15.93 -5.98 9.48
CA ASN A 59 15.83 -6.26 10.91
C ASN A 59 14.55 -5.64 11.48
N TYR A 60 13.65 -6.48 11.98
CA TYR A 60 12.42 -6.08 12.66
C TYR A 60 12.56 -6.28 14.17
N SER A 61 12.47 -5.21 14.95
CA SER A 61 12.60 -5.25 16.41
C SER A 61 11.25 -5.11 17.08
N THR A 62 10.93 -6.01 18.02
CA THR A 62 9.66 -5.96 18.75
C THR A 62 9.73 -6.65 20.11
N THR A 63 8.76 -6.38 20.97
CA THR A 63 8.59 -7.09 22.23
C THR A 63 7.72 -8.32 22.00
N VAL A 64 8.26 -9.50 22.29
CA VAL A 64 7.61 -10.79 22.10
C VAL A 64 7.04 -11.27 23.42
N LYS A 65 5.74 -11.58 23.45
CA LYS A 65 5.05 -12.14 24.61
C LYS A 65 4.85 -13.64 24.48
N TRP A 66 4.64 -14.31 25.62
CA TRP A 66 4.31 -15.74 25.65
C TRP A 66 3.11 -16.08 24.72
N LYS A 67 3.30 -17.07 23.84
CA LYS A 67 2.32 -17.53 22.84
C LYS A 67 1.81 -16.47 21.86
N GLN A 68 2.50 -15.34 21.73
CA GLN A 68 2.15 -14.33 20.75
C GLN A 68 2.50 -14.82 19.34
N VAL A 69 1.56 -14.64 18.41
CA VAL A 69 1.83 -14.73 16.97
C VAL A 69 2.26 -13.35 16.50
N LEU A 70 3.42 -13.29 15.86
CA LEU A 70 3.97 -12.06 15.28
C LEU A 70 3.57 -11.99 13.82
N HIS A 71 3.37 -10.75 13.36
CA HIS A 71 2.97 -10.43 12.00
C HIS A 71 3.91 -9.39 11.41
N TRP A 72 4.26 -9.56 10.15
CA TRP A 72 5.01 -8.58 9.38
C TRP A 72 4.62 -8.68 7.91
N SER A 73 4.77 -7.58 7.17
CA SER A 73 4.45 -7.54 5.75
C SER A 73 5.53 -6.84 4.95
N TRP A 74 5.76 -7.34 3.75
CA TRP A 74 6.66 -6.75 2.76
C TRP A 74 5.90 -6.45 1.49
N GLU A 75 5.98 -5.21 1.01
CA GLU A 75 5.44 -4.82 -0.29
C GLU A 75 6.49 -5.08 -1.36
N SER A 76 6.10 -5.77 -2.43
CA SER A 76 7.00 -6.12 -3.51
C SER A 76 7.00 -5.06 -4.61
N GLU A 77 8.19 -4.63 -5.03
CA GLU A 77 8.34 -3.75 -6.19
C GLU A 77 7.98 -4.43 -7.52
N LEU A 78 8.15 -5.76 -7.60
CA LEU A 78 7.76 -6.59 -8.72
C LEU A 78 6.43 -7.28 -8.40
N PRO A 79 5.45 -7.33 -9.32
CA PRO A 79 4.23 -8.10 -9.07
C PRO A 79 4.54 -9.54 -8.64
N LEU A 80 3.93 -9.98 -7.55
CA LEU A 80 4.22 -11.25 -6.88
C LEU A 80 3.92 -12.47 -7.78
N GLU A 81 3.03 -12.32 -8.75
CA GLU A 81 2.70 -13.34 -9.74
C GLU A 81 3.88 -13.65 -10.68
N CYS A 82 4.84 -12.74 -10.81
CA CYS A 82 5.96 -12.85 -11.75
C CYS A 82 7.20 -13.51 -11.18
N ALA A 83 7.21 -13.91 -9.91
CA ALA A 83 8.33 -14.65 -9.36
C ALA A 83 7.93 -15.51 -8.17
N THR A 84 8.56 -16.67 -8.07
CA THR A 84 8.60 -17.44 -6.82
C THR A 84 9.43 -16.70 -5.79
N HIS A 85 8.93 -16.59 -4.57
CA HIS A 85 9.63 -15.96 -3.45
C HIS A 85 9.96 -17.00 -2.39
N PHE A 86 11.14 -16.86 -1.80
CA PHE A 86 11.61 -17.69 -0.70
C PHE A 86 11.89 -16.79 0.49
N VAL A 87 11.34 -17.13 1.64
CA VAL A 87 11.50 -16.34 2.87
C VAL A 87 12.10 -17.20 3.96
N ARG A 88 13.06 -16.65 4.69
CA ARG A 88 13.56 -17.25 5.93
C ARG A 88 13.75 -16.17 6.99
N ILE A 89 13.79 -16.61 8.24
CA ILE A 89 13.89 -15.72 9.39
C ILE A 89 14.86 -16.31 10.43
N ARG A 90 15.58 -15.43 11.13
CA ARG A 90 16.32 -15.77 12.35
C ARG A 90 16.10 -14.68 13.40
N SER A 91 16.46 -14.97 14.63
CA SER A 91 16.25 -14.04 15.75
C SER A 91 17.51 -13.83 16.56
N MET A 92 17.52 -12.73 17.30
CA MET A 92 18.48 -12.44 18.35
C MET A 92 17.71 -11.79 19.50
N VAL A 93 18.06 -12.15 20.72
CA VAL A 93 17.48 -11.50 21.90
C VAL A 93 18.22 -10.20 22.17
N ASP A 94 17.49 -9.09 22.21
CA ASP A 94 17.98 -7.74 22.47
C ASP A 94 17.29 -7.17 23.71
N ASP A 95 17.47 -7.86 24.83
CA ASP A 95 16.92 -7.43 26.10
C ASP A 95 18.03 -7.03 27.06
N ALA A 96 17.89 -5.89 27.73
CA ALA A 96 18.87 -5.42 28.71
C ALA A 96 19.01 -6.36 29.91
N ARG A 97 17.99 -7.21 30.16
CA ARG A 97 18.02 -8.25 31.20
C ARG A 97 18.94 -9.42 30.86
N ILE A 98 19.35 -9.58 29.59
CA ILE A 98 20.18 -10.69 29.15
C ILE A 98 21.60 -10.17 28.89
N PRO A 99 22.60 -10.66 29.63
CA PRO A 99 23.99 -10.23 29.47
C PRO A 99 24.56 -10.70 28.13
N GLU A 100 25.50 -9.92 27.59
CA GLU A 100 26.25 -10.25 26.38
C GLU A 100 27.14 -11.50 26.58
N PRO A 101 27.46 -12.24 25.51
CA PRO A 101 27.26 -11.91 24.08
C PRO A 101 25.88 -12.32 23.55
N ARG A 102 25.32 -11.46 22.71
CA ARG A 102 24.08 -11.74 21.97
C ARG A 102 24.42 -12.49 20.70
N SER A 103 23.87 -13.69 20.56
CA SER A 103 24.06 -14.53 19.39
C SER A 103 22.80 -14.61 18.55
N TRP A 104 22.99 -14.68 17.24
CA TRP A 104 21.90 -14.99 16.30
C TRP A 104 21.54 -16.47 16.41
N SER A 105 20.24 -16.75 16.31
CA SER A 105 19.75 -18.09 16.08
C SER A 105 20.18 -18.61 14.70
N SER A 106 20.09 -19.93 14.53
CA SER A 106 20.07 -20.51 13.20
C SER A 106 18.91 -19.93 12.38
N TRP A 107 19.10 -19.87 11.07
CA TRP A 107 18.02 -19.57 10.13
C TRP A 107 16.94 -20.64 10.17
N SER A 108 15.69 -20.23 10.01
CA SER A 108 14.61 -21.14 9.65
C SER A 108 14.88 -21.79 8.30
N SER A 109 14.17 -22.88 8.01
CA SER A 109 14.02 -23.35 6.64
C SER A 109 13.44 -22.25 5.76
N TRP A 110 13.71 -22.34 4.45
CA TRP A 110 13.07 -21.50 3.47
C TRP A 110 11.60 -21.90 3.31
N GLU A 111 10.72 -20.92 3.43
CA GLU A 111 9.32 -21.05 3.05
C GLU A 111 9.16 -20.51 1.62
N GLU A 112 8.70 -21.37 0.72
CA GLU A 112 8.45 -21.04 -0.69
C GLU A 112 7.00 -20.61 -0.89
N VAL A 113 6.81 -19.49 -1.60
CA VAL A 113 5.49 -19.05 -2.05
C VAL A 113 5.54 -18.68 -3.53
N ASP A 114 4.57 -19.20 -4.27
CA ASP A 114 4.48 -19.02 -5.72
C ASP A 114 3.02 -18.94 -6.17
N GLU A 115 2.66 -17.83 -6.82
CA GLU A 115 1.35 -17.70 -7.48
C GLU A 115 1.36 -18.15 -8.94
N GLN A 116 2.51 -18.45 -9.55
CA GLN A 116 2.57 -18.91 -10.93
C GLN A 116 1.80 -20.21 -11.15
N ASN A 117 1.73 -21.08 -10.14
CA ASN A 117 0.96 -22.33 -10.18
C ASN A 117 -0.56 -22.10 -10.33
N SER A 118 -1.05 -20.90 -9.98
CA SER A 118 -2.45 -20.53 -10.16
C SER A 118 -2.76 -19.99 -11.56
N LEU A 119 -1.74 -19.75 -12.39
CA LEU A 119 -1.92 -19.22 -13.75
C LEU A 119 -2.57 -20.28 -14.64
N GLY A 120 -3.66 -19.90 -15.32
CA GLY A 120 -4.41 -20.77 -16.23
C GLY A 120 -3.62 -21.26 -17.46
N HIS A 121 -4.31 -21.77 -18.48
CA HIS A 121 -3.65 -22.39 -19.65
C HIS A 121 -3.03 -21.39 -20.67
N GLY A 122 -2.99 -20.09 -20.38
CA GLY A 122 -2.42 -19.07 -21.27
C GLY A 122 -0.92 -19.24 -21.55
N THR A 123 -0.47 -18.70 -22.70
CA THR A 123 0.93 -18.76 -23.15
C THR A 123 1.74 -17.52 -22.75
N LEU A 124 1.06 -16.38 -22.54
CA LEU A 124 1.63 -15.11 -22.12
C LEU A 124 0.73 -14.45 -21.08
N PHE A 125 1.34 -13.97 -19.99
CA PHE A 125 0.69 -13.22 -18.93
C PHE A 125 1.39 -11.89 -18.71
N VAL A 126 0.63 -10.87 -18.28
CA VAL A 126 1.14 -9.52 -17.98
C VAL A 126 0.50 -9.05 -16.69
N PHE A 127 1.33 -8.63 -15.74
CA PHE A 127 0.94 -8.17 -14.41
C PHE A 127 1.57 -6.81 -14.09
N PRO A 128 0.98 -6.04 -13.17
CA PRO A 128 -0.27 -6.30 -12.45
C PRO A 128 -1.50 -6.01 -13.33
N LYS A 129 -2.64 -6.63 -13.02
CA LYS A 129 -3.89 -6.41 -13.76
C LYS A 129 -4.63 -5.17 -13.25
N ASP A 130 -4.96 -4.26 -14.18
CA ASP A 130 -5.82 -3.10 -13.94
C ASP A 130 -5.33 -2.21 -12.80
N LYS A 131 -4.01 -2.13 -12.59
CA LYS A 131 -3.42 -1.42 -11.44
C LYS A 131 -3.81 0.06 -11.46
N LEU A 132 -4.19 0.57 -10.29
CA LEU A 132 -4.49 1.97 -10.05
C LEU A 132 -3.31 2.60 -9.32
N VAL A 133 -2.78 3.69 -9.86
CA VAL A 133 -1.70 4.48 -9.23
C VAL A 133 -2.01 5.96 -9.33
N GLU A 134 -1.31 6.76 -8.53
CA GLU A 134 -1.34 8.20 -8.65
C GLU A 134 -0.39 8.66 -9.76
N GLU A 135 -0.75 9.73 -10.45
CA GLU A 135 0.12 10.45 -11.39
C GLU A 135 1.47 10.76 -10.76
N GLY A 136 2.54 10.48 -11.51
CA GLY A 136 3.92 10.62 -11.06
C GLY A 136 4.49 9.43 -10.29
N SER A 137 3.71 8.36 -10.07
CA SER A 137 4.22 7.12 -9.45
C SER A 137 5.18 6.36 -10.37
N ASN A 138 6.03 5.51 -9.76
CA ASN A 138 6.79 4.51 -10.48
C ASN A 138 6.04 3.17 -10.46
N VAL A 139 6.04 2.46 -11.58
CA VAL A 139 5.30 1.21 -11.76
C VAL A 139 6.19 0.19 -12.46
N THR A 140 6.30 -0.99 -11.88
CA THR A 140 6.89 -2.15 -12.55
C THR A 140 5.78 -3.01 -13.13
N ILE A 141 5.90 -3.30 -14.42
CA ILE A 141 5.07 -4.27 -15.14
C ILE A 141 5.94 -5.48 -15.41
N CYS A 142 5.37 -6.67 -15.39
CA CYS A 142 6.10 -7.88 -15.75
C CYS A 142 5.28 -8.78 -16.66
N SER A 143 5.98 -9.56 -17.45
CA SER A 143 5.41 -10.54 -18.36
C SER A 143 6.01 -11.91 -18.11
N ILE A 144 5.15 -12.94 -18.14
CA ILE A 144 5.54 -14.33 -18.00
C ILE A 144 5.19 -15.05 -19.30
N SER A 145 6.18 -15.63 -19.98
CA SER A 145 5.98 -16.42 -21.20
C SER A 145 6.31 -17.88 -20.96
N ARG A 146 5.36 -18.78 -21.20
CA ARG A 146 5.62 -20.23 -21.07
C ARG A 146 6.61 -20.78 -22.09
N SER A 147 6.97 -20.00 -23.11
CA SER A 147 7.99 -20.37 -24.08
C SER A 147 9.30 -19.64 -23.75
N TYR A 148 10.25 -20.40 -23.19
CA TYR A 148 11.59 -19.94 -22.78
C TYR A 148 12.44 -19.27 -23.88
N GLN A 149 11.99 -19.24 -25.13
CA GLN A 149 12.71 -18.68 -26.29
C GLN A 149 12.01 -17.48 -26.93
N ASN A 150 10.87 -17.04 -26.38
CA ASN A 150 10.11 -15.95 -26.96
C ASN A 150 10.51 -14.61 -26.34
N ASN A 151 11.17 -13.76 -27.13
CA ASN A 151 11.35 -12.35 -26.76
C ASN A 151 9.96 -11.70 -26.67
N VAL A 152 9.62 -11.20 -25.49
CA VAL A 152 8.39 -10.45 -25.26
C VAL A 152 8.65 -8.99 -25.57
N SER A 153 7.84 -8.42 -26.46
CA SER A 153 7.83 -6.99 -26.75
C SER A 153 6.56 -6.38 -26.20
N CYS A 154 6.69 -5.40 -25.31
CA CYS A 154 5.56 -4.69 -24.74
C CYS A 154 5.52 -3.25 -25.25
N LEU A 155 4.32 -2.76 -25.53
CA LEU A 155 4.04 -1.41 -25.98
C LEU A 155 3.11 -0.70 -25.01
N LEU A 156 3.43 0.55 -24.68
CA LEU A 156 2.58 1.49 -23.97
C LEU A 156 2.17 2.58 -24.96
N GLU A 157 0.88 2.74 -25.24
CA GLU A 157 0.41 3.69 -26.26
C GLU A 157 1.06 3.51 -27.64
N GLY A 158 1.38 2.26 -28.01
CA GLY A 158 2.08 1.94 -29.26
C GLY A 158 3.58 2.25 -29.26
N VAL A 159 4.13 2.77 -28.16
CA VAL A 159 5.57 2.99 -27.98
C VAL A 159 6.18 1.77 -27.29
N GLN A 160 7.23 1.21 -27.89
CA GLN A 160 7.91 0.06 -27.33
C GLN A 160 8.59 0.41 -26.00
N MET A 161 8.33 -0.40 -24.97
CA MET A 161 8.95 -0.29 -23.66
C MET A 161 10.28 -1.05 -23.63
N ARG A 162 11.26 -0.50 -22.91
CA ARG A 162 12.52 -1.20 -22.65
C ARG A 162 12.30 -2.22 -21.54
N GLY A 163 12.46 -3.50 -21.89
CA GLY A 163 12.37 -4.61 -20.94
C GLY A 163 13.73 -5.02 -20.37
N GLU A 164 13.69 -5.57 -19.16
CA GLU A 164 14.78 -6.28 -18.50
C GLU A 164 14.37 -7.75 -18.35
N GLN A 165 15.25 -8.69 -18.69
CA GLN A 165 14.99 -10.11 -18.49
C GLN A 165 15.41 -10.51 -17.06
N LEU A 166 14.45 -10.95 -16.25
CA LEU A 166 14.68 -11.34 -14.85
C LEU A 166 14.92 -12.84 -14.69
N ASP A 167 14.27 -13.65 -15.52
CA ASP A 167 14.37 -15.11 -15.58
C ASP A 167 14.14 -15.54 -17.06
N PRO A 168 14.62 -16.71 -17.51
CA PRO A 168 14.29 -17.27 -18.83
C PRO A 168 12.86 -17.06 -19.34
N ASN A 169 11.84 -17.12 -18.48
CA ASN A 169 10.44 -16.91 -18.84
C ASN A 169 9.83 -15.58 -18.35
N VAL A 170 10.58 -14.73 -17.63
CA VAL A 170 10.08 -13.49 -17.02
C VAL A 170 10.84 -12.27 -17.51
N SER A 171 10.10 -11.25 -17.95
CA SER A 171 10.63 -9.92 -18.25
C SER A 171 9.91 -8.86 -17.44
N ALA A 172 10.63 -7.83 -17.03
CA ALA A 172 10.10 -6.67 -16.33
C ALA A 172 10.28 -5.38 -17.15
N PHE A 173 9.39 -4.42 -16.94
CA PHE A 173 9.35 -3.13 -17.60
C PHE A 173 9.09 -2.08 -16.54
N HIS A 174 10.03 -1.15 -16.40
CA HIS A 174 9.96 -0.10 -15.39
C HIS A 174 9.45 1.20 -16.02
N LEU A 175 8.33 1.69 -15.50
CA LEU A 175 7.74 2.96 -15.88
C LEU A 175 7.95 3.94 -14.73
N ASN A 176 8.65 5.04 -15.00
CA ASN A 176 8.92 6.06 -13.99
C ASN A 176 8.07 7.30 -14.25
N ASN A 177 7.57 7.92 -13.18
CA ASN A 177 6.80 9.16 -13.25
C ASN A 177 5.63 9.08 -14.25
N VAL A 178 4.74 8.11 -14.06
CA VAL A 178 3.66 7.84 -15.03
C VAL A 178 2.68 9.00 -15.15
N PRO A 179 2.39 9.51 -16.36
CA PRO A 179 1.49 10.66 -16.53
C PRO A 179 0.02 10.24 -16.53
N PHE A 180 -0.87 11.16 -16.16
CA PHE A 180 -2.28 11.02 -16.49
C PHE A 180 -2.50 11.23 -18.00
N ILE A 181 -2.96 10.18 -18.69
CA ILE A 181 -3.25 10.24 -20.14
C ILE A 181 -4.75 10.39 -20.39
N ARG A 182 -5.57 9.51 -19.79
CA ARG A 182 -7.02 9.49 -19.95
C ARG A 182 -7.73 8.73 -18.84
N GLU A 183 -9.01 9.03 -18.65
CA GLU A 183 -9.85 8.47 -17.59
C GLU A 183 -10.14 6.97 -17.75
N THR A 184 -10.11 6.44 -18.98
CA THR A 184 -10.35 5.02 -19.25
C THR A 184 -9.13 4.13 -19.00
N GLY A 185 -8.01 4.71 -18.56
CA GLY A 185 -6.74 4.01 -18.39
C GLY A 185 -5.93 3.86 -19.68
N THR A 186 -4.66 3.51 -19.50
CA THR A 186 -3.64 3.41 -20.55
C THR A 186 -3.36 1.94 -20.84
N ASN A 187 -3.40 1.55 -22.12
CA ASN A 187 -3.25 0.15 -22.48
C ASN A 187 -1.78 -0.22 -22.61
N ILE A 188 -1.40 -1.31 -21.96
CA ILE A 188 -0.12 -1.98 -22.13
C ILE A 188 -0.41 -3.29 -22.86
N PHE A 189 0.19 -3.47 -24.03
CA PHE A 189 0.01 -4.67 -24.83
C PHE A 189 1.37 -5.32 -25.08
N CYS A 190 1.47 -6.60 -24.76
CA CYS A 190 2.67 -7.40 -24.92
C CYS A 190 2.43 -8.51 -25.92
N THR A 191 3.39 -8.70 -26.82
CA THR A 191 3.38 -9.78 -27.81
C THR A 191 4.63 -10.62 -27.72
N THR A 192 4.49 -11.88 -28.05
CA THR A 192 5.63 -12.75 -28.36
C THR A 192 5.94 -12.71 -29.86
N GLY A 193 7.17 -13.08 -30.24
CA GLY A 193 7.54 -13.22 -31.66
C GLY A 193 6.68 -14.22 -32.46
N ARG A 194 5.84 -15.03 -31.81
CA ARG A 194 4.93 -15.99 -32.45
C ARG A 194 3.53 -15.42 -32.73
N GLY A 195 3.26 -14.17 -32.34
CA GLY A 195 1.97 -13.51 -32.54
C GLY A 195 0.99 -13.64 -31.37
N ASP A 196 1.30 -14.43 -30.33
CA ASP A 196 0.51 -14.44 -29.10
C ASP A 196 0.63 -13.08 -28.41
N GLY A 197 -0.51 -12.48 -28.06
CA GLY A 197 -0.57 -11.17 -27.43
C GLY A 197 -1.52 -11.15 -26.24
N THR A 198 -1.13 -10.43 -25.20
CA THR A 198 -1.97 -10.16 -24.02
C THR A 198 -1.72 -8.74 -23.53
N GLY A 199 -2.65 -8.18 -22.76
CA GLY A 199 -2.50 -6.83 -22.27
C GLY A 199 -3.03 -6.64 -20.86
N THR A 200 -2.82 -5.43 -20.37
CA THR A 200 -3.44 -4.90 -19.17
C THR A 200 -3.66 -3.40 -19.30
N VAL A 201 -4.48 -2.84 -18.41
CA VAL A 201 -4.73 -1.41 -18.35
C VAL A 201 -4.04 -0.84 -17.11
N LEU A 202 -3.28 0.23 -17.27
CA LEU A 202 -2.77 1.03 -16.17
C LEU A 202 -3.70 2.22 -15.95
N PHE A 203 -4.36 2.27 -14.80
CA PHE A 203 -5.18 3.41 -14.40
C PHE A 203 -4.32 4.39 -13.61
N VAL A 204 -4.25 5.62 -14.09
CA VAL A 204 -3.53 6.71 -13.43
C VAL A 204 -4.56 7.72 -12.96
N SER A 205 -4.64 7.94 -11.65
CA SER A 205 -5.45 9.00 -11.03
C SER A 205 -4.64 10.28 -11.00
N LYS A 206 -5.29 11.43 -11.21
CA LYS A 206 -4.67 12.72 -10.86
C LYS A 206 -4.36 12.76 -9.36
N VAL A 207 -3.37 13.57 -9.00
CA VAL A 207 -2.98 13.80 -7.61
C VAL A 207 -4.15 14.39 -6.84
N LEU A 208 -4.47 13.81 -5.68
CA LEU A 208 -5.50 14.37 -4.80
C LEU A 208 -4.97 15.66 -4.15
N GLU A 209 -5.57 16.77 -4.56
CA GLU A 209 -5.24 18.09 -4.05
C GLU A 209 -5.89 18.32 -2.68
N GLU A 210 -5.25 19.16 -1.87
CA GLU A 210 -5.83 19.63 -0.61
C GLU A 210 -6.96 20.64 -0.93
N PRO A 211 -8.13 20.57 -0.27
CA PRO A 211 -9.22 21.51 -0.51
C PRO A 211 -8.76 22.94 -0.22
N ARG A 212 -9.06 23.87 -1.14
CA ARG A 212 -8.62 25.27 -1.03
C ARG A 212 -9.78 26.17 -0.67
N ASP A 213 -9.47 27.36 -0.15
CA ASP A 213 -10.47 28.38 0.19
C ASP A 213 -11.58 27.84 1.10
N PHE A 214 -11.23 26.93 2.01
CA PHE A 214 -12.20 26.30 2.91
C PHE A 214 -12.72 27.33 3.91
N SER A 215 -14.01 27.58 3.89
CA SER A 215 -14.67 28.58 4.73
C SER A 215 -16.07 28.12 5.12
N CYS A 216 -16.55 28.60 6.27
CA CYS A 216 -17.93 28.41 6.69
C CYS A 216 -18.55 29.76 7.05
N GLU A 217 -19.83 29.92 6.75
CA GLU A 217 -20.62 31.10 7.08
C GLU A 217 -22.01 30.69 7.58
N THR A 218 -22.68 31.56 8.34
CA THR A 218 -24.07 31.35 8.75
C THR A 218 -24.87 32.64 8.65
N PRO A 219 -25.96 32.65 7.87
CA PRO A 219 -26.87 33.80 7.83
C PRO A 219 -27.92 33.76 8.94
N ASP A 220 -28.23 32.57 9.46
CA ASP A 220 -29.41 32.32 10.30
C ASP A 220 -29.10 31.81 11.72
N PHE A 221 -27.81 31.61 12.05
CA PHE A 221 -27.34 31.01 13.31
C PHE A 221 -27.92 29.61 13.60
N LYS A 222 -28.47 28.94 12.59
CA LYS A 222 -29.00 27.57 12.70
C LYS A 222 -28.21 26.60 11.84
N THR A 223 -27.77 27.06 10.68
CA THR A 223 -27.02 26.25 9.72
C THR A 223 -25.75 26.98 9.32
N LEU A 224 -24.63 26.27 9.41
CA LEU A 224 -23.36 26.69 8.84
C LEU A 224 -23.27 26.14 7.42
N HIS A 225 -23.10 27.03 6.45
CA HIS A 225 -22.82 26.69 5.08
C HIS A 225 -21.30 26.73 4.88
N CYS A 226 -20.71 25.56 4.69
CA CYS A 226 -19.28 25.42 4.47
C CYS A 226 -19.01 25.16 2.99
N THR A 227 -18.03 25.87 2.42
CA THR A 227 -17.66 25.80 1.01
C THR A 227 -16.15 25.68 0.84
N TRP A 228 -15.71 25.11 -0.27
CA TRP A 228 -14.29 24.95 -0.63
C TRP A 228 -14.13 24.75 -2.14
N ASP A 229 -12.93 24.99 -2.67
CA ASP A 229 -12.52 24.55 -4.00
C ASP A 229 -12.05 23.09 -3.95
N PRO A 230 -12.75 22.15 -4.63
CA PRO A 230 -12.37 20.74 -4.68
C PRO A 230 -11.12 20.45 -5.53
N GLY A 231 -10.64 21.42 -6.30
CA GLY A 231 -9.57 21.22 -7.26
C GLY A 231 -9.96 20.26 -8.39
N ARG A 232 -9.01 19.42 -8.83
CA ARG A 232 -9.24 18.46 -9.92
C ARG A 232 -10.00 17.23 -9.44
N ASP A 233 -10.98 16.80 -10.23
CA ASP A 233 -11.64 15.50 -10.00
C ASP A 233 -10.65 14.36 -10.25
N THR A 234 -10.58 13.44 -9.30
CA THR A 234 -9.73 12.23 -9.34
C THR A 234 -10.51 10.99 -9.75
N GLY A 235 -11.80 11.12 -10.06
CA GLY A 235 -12.66 10.02 -10.50
C GLY A 235 -12.17 9.39 -11.81
N LEU A 236 -12.24 8.06 -11.86
CA LEU A 236 -11.95 7.23 -13.03
C LEU A 236 -13.13 6.28 -13.29
N PRO A 237 -13.79 6.33 -14.46
CA PRO A 237 -14.95 5.51 -14.77
C PRO A 237 -14.73 4.03 -14.45
N LYS A 238 -15.65 3.45 -13.65
CA LYS A 238 -15.64 2.03 -13.22
C LYS A 238 -14.42 1.59 -12.40
N ARG A 239 -13.44 2.45 -12.13
CA ARG A 239 -12.22 2.10 -11.37
C ARG A 239 -12.10 2.82 -10.04
N GLN A 240 -12.36 4.12 -10.00
CA GLN A 240 -12.29 4.94 -8.77
C GLN A 240 -13.43 5.96 -8.80
N PRO A 241 -14.29 6.03 -7.78
CA PRO A 241 -15.27 7.13 -7.69
C PRO A 241 -14.56 8.47 -7.51
N SER A 242 -15.24 9.57 -7.78
CA SER A 242 -14.72 10.90 -7.39
C SER A 242 -14.41 10.93 -5.88
N GLN A 243 -13.45 11.78 -5.50
CA GLN A 243 -13.07 11.94 -4.10
C GLN A 243 -14.27 12.31 -3.22
N SER A 244 -14.30 11.77 -2.01
CA SER A 244 -15.31 12.05 -1.00
C SER A 244 -14.85 13.17 -0.07
N TYR A 245 -15.80 13.83 0.59
CA TYR A 245 -15.53 14.92 1.52
C TYR A 245 -16.26 14.65 2.85
N THR A 246 -15.51 14.69 3.94
CA THR A 246 -16.04 14.51 5.29
C THR A 246 -15.73 15.75 6.12
N LEU A 247 -16.77 16.35 6.70
CA LEU A 247 -16.63 17.46 7.63
C LEU A 247 -16.67 16.93 9.06
N PHE A 248 -15.60 17.17 9.81
CA PHE A 248 -15.46 16.78 11.21
C PHE A 248 -15.36 18.02 12.09
N GLU A 249 -16.03 17.99 13.24
CA GLU A 249 -15.96 19.06 14.23
C GLU A 249 -15.36 18.48 15.52
N SER A 250 -14.26 19.07 15.96
CA SER A 250 -13.41 18.45 16.98
C SER A 250 -13.95 18.54 18.41
N PHE A 251 -14.72 19.57 18.77
CA PHE A 251 -15.21 19.76 20.14
C PHE A 251 -16.37 18.81 20.47
N SER A 252 -17.29 18.67 19.53
CA SER A 252 -18.43 17.75 19.60
C SER A 252 -18.07 16.32 19.20
N GLY A 253 -16.97 16.13 18.46
CA GLY A 253 -16.57 14.84 17.88
C GLY A 253 -17.50 14.36 16.77
N LYS A 254 -18.43 15.21 16.29
CA LYS A 254 -19.38 14.85 15.24
C LYS A 254 -18.68 14.90 13.87
N LYS A 255 -19.04 13.98 12.99
CA LYS A 255 -18.62 13.95 11.59
C LYS A 255 -19.82 13.76 10.67
N ILE A 256 -19.77 14.37 9.49
CA ILE A 256 -20.76 14.17 8.43
C ILE A 256 -20.05 13.94 7.10
N LEU A 257 -20.60 13.05 6.28
CA LEU A 257 -20.19 12.89 4.89
C LEU A 257 -20.95 13.91 4.05
N CYS A 258 -20.23 14.71 3.26
CA CYS A 258 -20.82 15.74 2.44
C CYS A 258 -21.32 15.15 1.11
N GLU A 259 -22.57 15.43 0.77
CA GLU A 259 -23.21 14.93 -0.45
C GLU A 259 -22.69 15.66 -1.71
N HIS A 260 -22.25 16.90 -1.55
CA HIS A 260 -21.75 17.75 -2.62
C HIS A 260 -20.23 17.85 -2.60
N LYS A 261 -19.64 18.07 -3.79
CA LYS A 261 -18.18 18.09 -3.97
C LYS A 261 -17.50 19.36 -3.43
N ASN A 262 -18.23 20.45 -3.31
CA ASN A 262 -17.68 21.79 -3.01
C ASN A 262 -18.39 22.52 -1.87
N TRP A 263 -19.39 21.88 -1.23
CA TRP A 263 -20.06 22.47 -0.08
C TRP A 263 -20.70 21.42 0.82
N CYS A 264 -20.97 21.83 2.06
CA CYS A 264 -21.61 21.01 3.10
C CYS A 264 -22.38 21.89 4.06
N ASN A 265 -23.56 21.43 4.49
CA ASN A 265 -24.30 22.10 5.55
C ASN A 265 -24.07 21.43 6.89
N TRP A 266 -23.84 22.23 7.92
CA TRP A 266 -23.70 21.78 9.29
C TRP A 266 -24.77 22.41 10.18
N HIS A 267 -25.58 21.56 10.81
CA HIS A 267 -26.61 22.02 11.75
C HIS A 267 -26.01 22.31 13.13
N ILE A 268 -26.21 23.54 13.60
CA ILE A 268 -25.79 24.01 14.92
C ILE A 268 -26.64 23.30 15.99
N ALA A 269 -25.98 22.77 17.03
CA ALA A 269 -26.66 22.15 18.17
C ALA A 269 -27.33 23.22 19.06
N GLN A 270 -28.45 22.85 19.70
CA GLN A 270 -29.23 23.77 20.55
C GLN A 270 -28.44 24.29 21.77
N ASP A 271 -27.47 23.52 22.25
CA ASP A 271 -26.55 23.90 23.34
C ASP A 271 -25.28 24.54 22.76
N SER A 272 -25.45 25.63 21.98
CA SER A 272 -24.46 26.14 21.03
C SER A 272 -23.08 26.44 21.66
N GLN A 273 -22.02 25.96 21.02
CA GLN A 273 -20.65 26.42 21.23
C GLN A 273 -20.42 27.68 20.37
N GLU A 274 -19.87 28.75 20.96
CA GLU A 274 -19.54 29.98 20.22
C GLU A 274 -18.47 29.76 19.14
N MET A 275 -17.61 28.76 19.35
CA MET A 275 -16.53 28.40 18.45
C MET A 275 -16.62 26.95 17.98
N TYR A 276 -16.30 26.75 16.71
CA TYR A 276 -16.22 25.48 16.03
C TYR A 276 -14.81 25.28 15.50
N ASN A 277 -14.30 24.07 15.61
CA ASN A 277 -13.03 23.71 14.99
C ASN A 277 -13.31 22.61 13.97
N PHE A 278 -13.47 23.04 12.72
CA PHE A 278 -13.80 22.18 11.61
C PHE A 278 -12.54 21.66 10.95
N THR A 279 -12.55 20.38 10.63
CA THR A 279 -11.59 19.74 9.72
C THR A 279 -12.37 19.19 8.54
N LEU A 280 -12.13 19.75 7.35
CA LEU A 280 -12.60 19.19 6.09
C LEU A 280 -11.55 18.20 5.61
N THR A 281 -11.98 16.96 5.44
CA THR A 281 -11.14 15.86 4.99
C THR A 281 -11.60 15.40 3.62
N THR A 282 -10.69 15.32 2.65
CA THR A 282 -10.94 14.72 1.34
C THR A 282 -10.14 13.44 1.17
N GLU A 283 -10.76 12.42 0.56
CA GLU A 283 -10.11 11.13 0.34
C GLU A 283 -10.54 10.47 -0.97
N ASN A 284 -9.62 9.70 -1.56
CA ASN A 284 -9.90 8.73 -2.62
C ASN A 284 -9.23 7.39 -2.26
N TYR A 285 -9.13 6.44 -3.19
CA TYR A 285 -8.53 5.14 -2.89
C TYR A 285 -7.01 5.19 -2.64
N LEU A 286 -6.34 6.29 -2.99
CA LEU A 286 -4.89 6.42 -2.97
C LEU A 286 -4.40 7.35 -1.85
N ARG A 287 -5.13 8.41 -1.53
CA ARG A 287 -4.70 9.43 -0.57
C ARG A 287 -5.85 9.99 0.25
N LYS A 288 -5.45 10.61 1.36
CA LYS A 288 -6.27 11.41 2.26
C LYS A 288 -5.58 12.73 2.55
N ARG A 289 -6.31 13.83 2.45
CA ARG A 289 -5.86 15.20 2.73
C ARG A 289 -6.90 15.91 3.59
N GLY A 290 -6.52 17.00 4.23
CA GLY A 290 -7.49 17.79 4.96
C GLY A 290 -6.97 19.14 5.37
N VAL A 291 -7.91 20.05 5.56
CA VAL A 291 -7.69 21.42 6.01
C VAL A 291 -8.57 21.67 7.22
N ASN A 292 -8.14 22.57 8.09
CA ASN A 292 -8.90 22.92 9.27
C ASN A 292 -9.06 24.43 9.40
N ILE A 293 -10.20 24.84 9.94
CA ILE A 293 -10.49 26.22 10.29
C ILE A 293 -11.08 26.29 11.70
N LEU A 294 -10.76 27.37 12.39
CA LEU A 294 -11.46 27.77 13.59
C LEU A 294 -12.51 28.82 13.20
N PHE A 295 -13.78 28.51 13.42
CA PHE A 295 -14.90 29.37 13.07
C PHE A 295 -15.58 29.87 14.34
N ASN A 296 -15.85 31.17 14.43
CA ASN A 296 -16.58 31.78 15.56
C ASN A 296 -17.91 32.35 15.06
N LEU A 297 -19.02 31.91 15.65
CA LEU A 297 -20.37 32.37 15.32
C LEU A 297 -20.55 33.88 15.43
N THR A 298 -19.86 34.52 16.39
CA THR A 298 -20.05 35.95 16.72
C THR A 298 -19.24 36.89 15.82
N HIS A 299 -18.32 36.37 15.01
CA HIS A 299 -17.45 37.19 14.16
C HIS A 299 -18.06 37.36 12.76
N ARG A 300 -18.59 38.55 12.46
CA ARG A 300 -19.18 38.93 11.15
C ARG A 300 -18.11 39.17 10.06
N GLY A 301 -17.13 38.29 9.90
CA GLY A 301 -16.08 38.45 8.89
C GLY A 301 -15.54 37.11 8.39
N GLU A 302 -15.48 36.97 7.06
CA GLU A 302 -14.91 35.82 6.36
C GLU A 302 -13.58 35.39 6.99
N THR A 303 -13.54 34.17 7.53
CA THR A 303 -12.29 33.53 7.95
C THR A 303 -11.88 32.61 6.82
N ARG A 304 -10.87 33.02 6.05
CA ARG A 304 -10.32 32.27 4.90
C ARG A 304 -8.93 31.75 5.26
N VAL A 305 -8.63 30.53 4.83
CA VAL A 305 -7.29 29.93 4.84
C VAL A 305 -6.97 29.46 3.44
#